data_AF-A0A800A7E1-F1
#
_entry.id   AF-A0A800A7E1-F1
#
_cell.length_a   1.000
_cell.length_b   1.000
_cell.length_c   1.000
_cell.angle_alpha   90.00
_cell.angle_beta   90.00
_cell.angle_gamma   90.00
#
_symmetry.space_group_name_H-M   'P 1'
#
loop_
_entity.id
_entity.type
_entity.pdbx_description
1 polymer ?
#
loop_
_entity_poly.entity_id
_entity_poly.type
_entity_poly.pdbx_seq_one_letter_code
_entity_poly.pdbx_strand_id
1 'polypeptide(L)' 'MDLLDFENLLPQLILALGLALLIGNGLAWWKHRHGEAPKGIEDAQYRPGRVAFLSFVGLFLTVWGAVTLFT' A
#
# COMPACT_ATOMS: atom_id res chain seq x y z
N MET A 1 -20.60 0.57 -15.69
CA MET A 1 -19.61 0.03 -14.74
C MET A 1 -20.22 0.12 -13.37
N ASP A 2 -20.79 -0.98 -12.88
CA ASP A 2 -21.27 -1.03 -11.51
C ASP A 2 -20.05 -1.24 -10.60
N LEU A 3 -19.68 -0.17 -9.89
CA LEU A 3 -18.54 -0.19 -8.97
C LEU A 3 -18.70 -1.19 -7.81
N LEU A 4 -19.90 -1.73 -7.60
CA LEU A 4 -20.20 -2.71 -6.56
C LEU A 4 -20.59 -4.08 -7.14
N ASP A 5 -20.19 -4.36 -8.37
CA ASP A 5 -20.42 -5.67 -8.98
C ASP A 5 -19.53 -6.74 -8.31
N PHE A 6 -20.13 -7.89 -8.00
CA PHE A 6 -19.49 -8.93 -7.20
C PHE A 6 -18.32 -9.59 -7.95
N GLU A 7 -18.38 -9.61 -9.29
CA GLU A 7 -17.33 -10.11 -10.16
C GLU A 7 -16.06 -9.23 -10.09
N ASN A 8 -16.25 -7.93 -9.88
CA ASN A 8 -15.17 -6.94 -9.77
C ASN A 8 -14.71 -6.70 -8.32
N LEU A 9 -15.40 -7.27 -7.33
CA LEU A 9 -15.13 -7.05 -5.91
C LEU A 9 -13.71 -7.47 -5.53
N LEU A 10 -13.27 -8.65 -5.96
CA LEU A 10 -11.93 -9.15 -5.63
C LEU A 10 -10.81 -8.28 -6.25
N PRO A 11 -10.83 -7.97 -7.56
CA PRO A 11 -9.87 -7.04 -8.16
C PRO A 11 -9.84 -5.66 -7.48
N GLN A 12 -11.01 -5.12 -7.11
CA GLN A 12 -11.09 -3.84 -6.39
C GLN A 12 -10.46 -3.89 -5.00
N LEU A 13 -10.71 -4.94 -4.23
CA LEU A 13 -10.10 -5.13 -2.91
C LEU A 13 -8.58 -5.28 -3.02
N ILE A 14 -8.10 -6.02 -4.01
CA ILE A 14 -6.67 -6.20 -4.25
C ILE A 14 -6.01 -4.87 -4.67
N LEU A 15 -6.67 -4.12 -5.55
CA LEU A 15 -6.21 -2.78 -5.94
C LEU A 15 -6.16 -1.84 -4.74
N ALA A 16 -7.23 -1.81 -3.93
CA ALA A 16 -7.30 -0.97 -2.73
C ALA A 16 -6.21 -1.35 -1.71
N LEU A 17 -5.96 -2.64 -1.50
CA LEU A 17 -4.88 -3.13 -0.63
C LEU A 17 -3.51 -2.72 -1.17
N GLY A 18 -3.29 -2.87 -2.48
CA GLY A 18 -2.04 -2.46 -3.14
C GLY A 18 -1.75 -0.97 -2.93
N LEU A 19 -2.75 -0.13 -3.16
CA LEU A 19 -2.67 1.31 -2.93
C LEU A 19 -2.44 1.66 -1.45
N ALA A 20 -3.14 0.98 -0.54
CA ALA A 20 -2.96 1.18 0.90
C ALA A 20 -1.53 0.84 1.35
N LEU A 21 -0.94 -0.24 0.82
CA LEU A 21 0.46 -0.59 1.07
C LEU A 21 1.40 0.47 0.51
N LEU A 22 1.21 0.92 -0.72
CA LEU A 22 2.07 1.95 -1.33
C LEU A 22 2.01 3.27 -0.55
N ILE A 23 0.81 3.77 -0.25
CA ILE A 23 0.60 5.04 0.44
C ILE A 23 1.12 4.94 1.88
N GLY A 24 0.76 3.89 2.62
CA GLY A 24 1.19 3.70 4.01
C GLY A 24 2.71 3.60 4.15
N ASN A 25 3.35 2.79 3.31
CA ASN A 25 4.81 2.63 3.32
C ASN A 25 5.53 3.88 2.78
N GLY A 26 4.97 4.54 1.77
CA GLY A 26 5.48 5.81 1.25
C GLY A 26 5.45 6.92 2.31
N LEU A 27 4.35 7.04 3.05
CA LEU A 27 4.24 7.96 4.18
C LEU A 27 5.21 7.62 5.30
N ALA A 28 5.39 6.33 5.63
CA ALA A 28 6.35 5.89 6.63
C ALA A 28 7.79 6.25 6.24
N TRP A 29 8.16 6.04 4.96
CA TRP A 29 9.47 6.43 4.44
C TRP A 29 9.66 7.95 4.44
N TRP A 30 8.65 8.71 4.02
CA TRP A 30 8.69 10.17 4.01
C TRP A 30 8.92 10.74 5.42
N LYS A 31 8.14 10.29 6.42
CA LYS A 31 8.30 10.70 7.82
C LYS A 31 9.67 10.32 8.39
N HIS A 32 10.13 9.09 8.11
CA HIS A 32 11.47 8.68 8.51
C HIS A 32 12.57 9.57 7.91
N ARG A 33 12.42 9.96 6.64
CA ARG A 33 13.36 10.88 5.98
C ARG A 33 13.35 12.28 6.61
N HIS A 34 12.25 12.70 7.20
CA HIS A 34 12.11 13.96 7.95
C HIS A 34 12.53 13.83 9.43
N GLY A 35 13.03 12.66 9.84
CA GLY A 35 13.40 12.40 11.24
C GLY A 35 12.21 12.28 12.19
N GLU A 36 10.99 12.18 11.66
CA GLU A 36 9.78 12.03 12.47
C GLU A 36 9.57 10.57 12.87
N ALA A 37 9.50 10.33 14.18
CA ALA A 37 9.08 9.04 14.72
C ALA A 37 7.55 9.00 14.91
N PRO A 38 6.94 7.81 14.83
CA PRO A 38 5.54 7.60 15.23
C PRO A 38 5.28 8.14 16.64
N LYS A 39 4.27 9.03 16.76
CA LYS A 39 3.86 9.58 18.05
C LYS A 39 3.20 8.49 18.90
N GLY A 40 3.51 8.46 20.20
CA GLY A 40 2.89 7.53 21.15
C GLY A 40 3.47 6.12 21.18
N ILE A 41 4.63 5.89 20.53
CA ILE A 41 5.36 4.63 20.61
C ILE A 41 6.79 4.95 21.08
N GLU A 42 7.08 4.63 22.34
CA GLU A 42 8.45 4.60 22.85
C GLU A 42 9.18 3.46 22.11
N ASP A 43 10.38 3.73 21.57
CA ASP A 43 11.19 2.83 20.74
C ASP A 43 10.69 2.48 19.33
N ALA A 44 9.99 3.41 18.67
CA ALA A 44 9.60 3.23 17.27
C ALA A 44 10.82 3.11 16.32
N GLN A 45 11.14 1.89 15.92
CA GLN A 45 12.21 1.61 14.94
C GLN A 45 11.71 1.55 13.51
N TYR A 46 12.33 2.34 12.64
CA TYR A 46 12.12 2.23 11.20
C TYR A 46 12.83 1.00 10.64
N ARG A 47 12.07 0.16 9.92
CA ARG A 47 12.58 -1.08 9.30
C ARG A 47 12.62 -0.93 7.78
N PRO A 48 13.73 -0.46 7.18
CA PRO A 48 13.80 -0.13 5.75
C PRO A 48 13.49 -1.33 4.85
N GLY A 49 13.99 -2.52 5.20
CA GLY A 49 13.75 -3.73 4.42
C GLY A 49 12.26 -4.11 4.34
N ARG A 50 11.52 -3.98 5.45
CA ARG A 50 10.08 -4.25 5.48
C ARG A 50 9.31 -3.25 4.61
N VAL A 51 9.67 -1.97 4.70
CA VAL A 51 9.02 -0.91 3.92
C VAL A 51 9.25 -1.13 2.42
N ALA A 52 10.48 -1.43 2.01
CA ALA A 52 10.80 -1.71 0.61
C ALA A 52 10.03 -2.93 0.08
N PHE A 53 10.01 -4.03 0.84
CA PHE A 53 9.29 -5.25 0.47
C PHE A 53 7.78 -5.00 0.33
N LEU A 54 7.16 -4.36 1.32
CA LEU A 54 5.72 -4.09 1.30
C LEU A 54 5.33 -3.10 0.20
N SER A 55 6.18 -2.11 -0.10
CA SER A 55 5.99 -1.23 -1.26
C SER A 55 6.05 -2.00 -2.57
N PHE A 56 6.97 -2.95 -2.73
CA PHE A 56 7.06 -3.77 -3.94
C PHE A 56 5.82 -4.67 -4.10
N VAL A 57 5.38 -5.33 -3.03
CA VAL A 57 4.13 -6.10 -3.02
C VAL A 57 2.94 -5.21 -3.36
N GLY A 58 2.85 -4.03 -2.74
CA GLY A 58 1.79 -3.07 -3.03
C GLY A 58 1.75 -2.63 -4.49
N LEU A 59 2.92 -2.40 -5.10
CA LEU A 59 3.04 -2.07 -6.52
C LEU A 59 2.52 -3.21 -7.40
N PHE A 60 2.94 -4.44 -7.12
CA PHE A 60 2.52 -5.62 -7.87
C PHE A 60 1.00 -5.82 -7.82
N LEU A 61 0.41 -5.73 -6.62
CA LEU A 61 -1.05 -5.85 -6.44
C LEU A 61 -1.81 -4.72 -7.12
N THR A 62 -1.29 -3.49 -7.06
CA THR A 62 -1.89 -2.33 -7.71
C THR A 62 -1.91 -2.50 -9.23
N VAL A 63 -0.79 -2.92 -9.81
CA VAL A 63 -0.70 -3.16 -11.26
C VAL A 63 -1.63 -4.28 -11.68
N TRP A 64 -1.61 -5.42 -10.97
CA TRP A 64 -2.48 -6.55 -11.29
C TRP A 64 -3.97 -6.21 -11.18
N GLY A 65 -4.38 -5.54 -10.09
CA GLY A 65 -5.77 -5.14 -9.87
C GLY A 65 -6.23 -4.10 -10.90
N ALA A 66 -5.38 -3.15 -11.24
CA ALA A 66 -5.67 -2.15 -12.28
C ALA A 66 -5.81 -2.82 -13.65
N VAL A 67 -4.87 -3.67 -14.06
CA VAL A 67 -4.95 -4.39 -15.34
C VAL A 67 -6.24 -5.20 -15.42
N THR A 68 -6.60 -5.91 -14.34
CA THR A 68 -7.80 -6.75 -14.30
C THR A 68 -9.10 -5.94 -14.37
N LEU A 69 -9.14 -4.72 -13.83
CA LEU A 69 -10.34 -3.88 -13.83
C LEU A 69 -10.51 -3.04 -15.09
N PHE A 70 -9.40 -2.73 -15.77
CA PHE A 70 -9.39 -1.81 -16.93
C PHE A 70 -9.12 -2.51 -18.27
N THR A 71 -8.92 -3.83 -18.28
CA THR A 71 -8.75 -4.65 -19.50
C THR A 71 -9.84 -5.70 -19.56
#